data_AF-A0A2R6EA21-F1
#
_entry.id   AF-A0A2R6EA21-F1
#
_cell.length_a   1.000
_cell.length_b   1.000
_cell.length_c   1.000
_cell.angle_alpha   90.00
_cell.angle_beta   90.00
_cell.angle_gamma   90.00
#
_symmetry.space_group_name_H-M   'P 1'
#
loop_
_entity.id
_entity.type
_entity.pdbx_description
1 polymer ?
#
loop_
_entity_poly.entity_id
_entity_poly.type
_entity_poly.pdbx_seq_one_letter_code
_entity_poly.pdbx_strand_id
1 'polypeptide(L)'
;MGVDRADTTDLVADLTVTEDDGAYRVAVEPTAETALGADPDPETDVLEHTHTELGDIADEATAYSLIPGRIYLNLEGREPRGSVPEDEYEAVRSELVEALREMEGPEGRPVASQVVTKEEAFRGDHADIAPDIVVVPNHGFDLKSGFKGNKDPFVEHGARNGMHSFDNATLAIDDADARIGDVDLYDIAPTILDLMEIDYERGEFDGSSLV
;
A
#
# COMPACT_ATOMS: atom_id res chain seq x y z
N MET A 1 -1.78 2.54 -21.55
CA MET A 1 -1.87 1.29 -20.76
C MET A 1 -1.88 0.11 -21.71
N GLY A 2 -1.08 -0.92 -21.42
CA GLY A 2 -1.03 -2.14 -22.20
C GLY A 2 -2.31 -2.96 -22.06
N VAL A 3 -2.53 -3.84 -23.03
CA VAL A 3 -3.61 -4.82 -22.97
C VAL A 3 -3.24 -5.84 -21.91
N ASP A 4 -3.98 -5.80 -20.79
CA ASP A 4 -3.95 -6.85 -19.79
C ASP A 4 -4.62 -8.09 -20.41
N ARG A 5 -3.85 -9.16 -20.61
CA ARG A 5 -4.48 -10.47 -20.81
C ARG A 5 -5.09 -10.82 -19.46
N ALA A 6 -6.31 -11.34 -19.46
CA ALA A 6 -6.89 -11.91 -18.26
C ALA A 6 -5.82 -12.81 -17.62
N ASP A 7 -5.42 -12.48 -16.40
CA ASP A 7 -4.58 -13.34 -15.60
C ASP A 7 -5.44 -14.53 -15.20
N THR A 8 -5.46 -15.51 -16.09
CA THR A 8 -6.13 -16.80 -15.91
C THR A 8 -5.19 -17.79 -15.24
N THR A 9 -4.07 -17.32 -14.67
CA THR A 9 -3.16 -18.18 -13.94
C THR A 9 -3.85 -18.60 -12.65
N ASP A 10 -4.30 -19.84 -12.63
CA ASP A 10 -4.77 -20.48 -11.41
C ASP A 10 -3.63 -20.43 -10.39
N LEU A 11 -3.86 -19.78 -9.24
CA LEU A 11 -2.85 -19.60 -8.19
C LEU A 11 -2.78 -20.79 -7.24
N VAL A 12 -3.85 -21.58 -7.18
CA VAL A 12 -4.02 -22.71 -6.28
C VAL A 12 -4.35 -23.93 -7.13
N ALA A 13 -3.48 -24.92 -7.10
CA ALA A 13 -3.68 -26.22 -7.74
C ALA A 13 -4.70 -27.05 -6.96
N ASP A 14 -4.65 -27.00 -5.62
CA ASP A 14 -5.58 -27.71 -4.74
C ASP A 14 -5.75 -26.98 -3.40
N LEU A 15 -6.96 -27.08 -2.84
CA LEU A 15 -7.29 -26.64 -1.48
C LEU A 15 -7.97 -27.80 -0.78
N THR A 16 -7.30 -28.40 0.18
CA THR A 16 -7.86 -29.49 0.99
C THR A 16 -8.12 -28.99 2.41
N VAL A 17 -9.37 -29.13 2.86
CA VAL A 17 -9.77 -28.89 4.24
C VAL A 17 -10.16 -30.23 4.87
N THR A 18 -9.51 -30.59 5.96
CA THR A 18 -9.84 -31.79 6.73
C THR A 18 -10.17 -31.39 8.16
N GLU A 19 -11.25 -31.97 8.70
CA GLU A 19 -11.64 -31.80 10.10
C GLU A 19 -11.24 -33.06 10.88
N ASP A 20 -10.52 -32.88 11.98
CA ASP A 20 -10.05 -33.96 12.85
C ASP A 20 -10.12 -33.47 14.31
N ASP A 21 -10.94 -34.15 15.12
CA ASP A 21 -11.22 -33.80 16.52
C ASP A 21 -11.58 -32.32 16.76
N GLY A 22 -12.36 -31.73 15.86
CA GLY A 22 -12.82 -30.34 15.95
C GLY A 22 -11.78 -29.30 15.51
N ALA A 23 -10.62 -29.72 15.01
CA ALA A 23 -9.64 -28.84 14.39
C ALA A 23 -9.69 -28.96 12.86
N TYR A 24 -9.62 -27.83 12.17
CA TYR A 24 -9.50 -27.77 10.72
C TYR A 24 -8.03 -27.73 10.30
N ARG A 25 -7.61 -28.67 9.46
CA ARG A 25 -6.35 -28.61 8.72
C ARG A 25 -6.64 -28.18 7.30
N VAL A 26 -6.14 -26.99 6.95
CA VAL A 26 -6.19 -26.44 5.59
C VAL A 26 -4.82 -26.62 4.94
N ALA A 27 -4.79 -27.35 3.82
CA ALA A 27 -3.61 -27.48 2.98
C ALA A 27 -3.88 -26.78 1.65
N VAL A 28 -2.94 -25.94 1.21
CA VAL A 28 -2.98 -25.23 -0.06
C VAL A 28 -1.81 -25.74 -0.90
N GLU A 29 -2.10 -26.30 -2.07
CA GLU A 29 -1.09 -26.62 -3.07
C GLU A 29 -1.01 -25.48 -4.09
N PRO A 30 0.11 -24.72 -4.17
CA PRO A 30 0.27 -23.69 -5.19
C PRO A 30 0.47 -24.32 -6.57
N THR A 31 0.12 -23.60 -7.62
CA THR A 31 0.49 -24.00 -8.98
C THR A 31 2.00 -23.84 -9.21
N ALA A 32 2.57 -24.56 -10.18
CA ALA A 32 4.01 -24.50 -10.47
C ALA A 32 4.50 -23.08 -10.83
N GLU A 33 3.61 -22.20 -11.32
CA GLU A 33 3.91 -20.81 -11.65
C GLU A 33 3.93 -19.88 -10.42
N THR A 34 3.35 -20.31 -9.29
CA THR A 34 3.23 -19.55 -8.03
C THR A 34 4.02 -20.13 -6.87
N ALA A 35 4.71 -21.25 -7.08
CA ALA A 35 5.66 -21.80 -6.12
C ALA A 35 6.80 -20.78 -5.91
N LEU A 36 6.68 -19.97 -4.87
CA LEU A 36 7.81 -19.21 -4.33
C LEU A 36 8.88 -20.22 -3.98
N GLY A 37 10.02 -20.17 -4.66
CA GLY A 37 11.15 -21.03 -4.36
C GLY A 37 11.42 -20.97 -2.87
N ALA A 38 11.31 -22.11 -2.18
CA ALA A 38 11.42 -22.21 -0.73
C ALA A 38 12.88 -22.03 -0.22
N ASP A 39 13.78 -21.58 -1.09
CA ASP A 39 15.20 -21.44 -0.80
C ASP A 39 15.59 -19.97 -1.07
N PRO A 40 15.53 -19.09 -0.04
CA PRO A 40 16.31 -17.87 -0.09
C PRO A 40 17.77 -18.30 -0.03
N ASP A 41 18.38 -18.57 -1.17
CA ASP A 41 19.82 -18.84 -1.24
C ASP A 41 20.52 -17.66 -0.56
N PRO A 42 21.27 -17.89 0.55
CA PRO A 42 21.92 -16.83 1.30
C PRO A 42 23.02 -16.13 0.50
N GLU A 43 23.39 -16.64 -0.68
CA GLU A 43 24.28 -16.02 -1.65
C GLU A 43 23.53 -15.31 -2.78
N THR A 44 22.19 -15.24 -2.73
CA THR A 44 21.42 -14.39 -3.64
C THR A 44 21.83 -12.94 -3.40
N ASP A 45 22.57 -12.37 -4.35
CA ASP A 45 22.75 -10.93 -4.45
C ASP A 45 21.37 -10.29 -4.53
N VAL A 46 20.89 -9.78 -3.38
CA VAL A 46 19.72 -8.92 -3.34
C VAL A 46 20.06 -7.78 -4.28
N LEU A 47 19.30 -7.61 -5.35
CA LEU A 47 19.48 -6.49 -6.26
C LEU A 47 19.44 -5.21 -5.42
N GLU A 48 20.61 -4.60 -5.18
CA GLU A 48 20.69 -3.25 -4.64
C GLU A 48 20.09 -2.33 -5.70
N HIS A 49 18.79 -2.08 -5.58
CA HIS A 49 18.10 -1.06 -6.35
C HIS A 49 18.53 0.32 -5.82
N THR A 50 19.78 0.70 -6.07
CA THR A 50 20.22 2.08 -5.87
C THR A 50 19.66 2.89 -7.03
N HIS A 51 18.44 3.40 -6.88
CA HIS A 51 17.95 4.48 -7.73
C HIS A 51 18.74 5.75 -7.37
N THR A 52 19.95 5.89 -7.90
CA THR A 52 20.82 7.06 -7.68
C THR A 52 20.33 8.31 -8.40
N GLU A 53 19.31 8.17 -9.26
CA GLU A 53 18.73 9.25 -10.03
C GLU A 53 17.21 9.08 -10.18
N LEU A 54 16.52 10.22 -10.25
CA LEU A 54 15.12 10.33 -10.65
C LEU A 54 15.05 10.93 -12.06
N GLY A 55 15.64 10.25 -13.05
CA GLY A 55 15.88 10.79 -14.40
C GLY A 55 14.62 11.26 -15.16
N ASP A 56 13.46 10.67 -14.84
CA ASP A 56 12.18 11.00 -15.48
C ASP A 56 11.50 12.25 -14.89
N ILE A 57 12.04 12.85 -13.82
CA ILE A 57 11.53 14.09 -13.24
C ILE A 57 12.05 15.28 -14.05
N ALA A 58 11.14 16.18 -14.42
CA ALA A 58 11.49 17.44 -15.08
C ALA A 58 12.24 18.39 -14.13
N ASP A 59 13.17 19.19 -14.64
CA ASP A 59 14.00 20.06 -13.79
C ASP A 59 13.16 21.10 -13.03
N GLU A 60 12.04 21.54 -13.59
CA GLU A 60 11.10 22.47 -12.97
C GLU A 60 10.09 21.82 -12.01
N ALA A 61 10.08 20.48 -11.87
CA ALA A 61 9.10 19.80 -11.04
C ALA A 61 9.37 20.06 -9.55
N THR A 62 8.38 20.61 -8.84
CA THR A 62 8.44 20.88 -7.40
C THR A 62 7.99 19.68 -6.55
N ALA A 63 7.29 18.73 -7.16
CA ALA A 63 6.86 17.49 -6.54
C ALA A 63 6.71 16.38 -7.58
N TYR A 64 6.72 15.13 -7.11
CA TYR A 64 6.45 13.94 -7.89
C TYR A 64 5.55 12.98 -7.11
N SER A 65 4.89 12.05 -7.81
CA SER A 65 4.01 11.07 -7.19
C SER A 65 4.43 9.64 -7.50
N LEU A 66 4.31 8.78 -6.48
CA LEU A 66 4.37 7.34 -6.59
C LEU A 66 3.00 6.74 -6.31
N ILE A 67 2.66 5.69 -7.05
CA ILE A 67 1.32 5.10 -6.99
C ILE A 67 1.10 4.21 -5.76
N PRO A 68 -0.10 4.20 -5.17
CA PRO A 68 -1.18 5.17 -5.34
C PRO A 68 -1.03 6.36 -4.39
N GLY A 69 -1.33 7.57 -4.87
CA GLY A 69 -1.61 8.74 -4.02
C GLY A 69 -0.47 9.24 -3.11
N ARG A 70 0.76 8.72 -3.23
CA ARG A 70 1.91 9.20 -2.44
C ARG A 70 2.59 10.32 -3.19
N ILE A 71 2.80 11.44 -2.54
CA ILE A 71 3.40 12.63 -3.14
C ILE A 71 4.62 13.03 -2.32
N TYR A 72 5.70 13.31 -3.02
CA TYR A 72 6.98 13.71 -2.49
C TYR A 72 7.32 15.07 -3.08
N LEU A 73 7.70 16.02 -2.24
CA LEU A 73 8.30 17.27 -2.69
C LEU A 73 9.69 16.97 -3.23
N ASN A 74 10.07 17.60 -4.33
CA ASN A 74 11.41 17.50 -4.88
C ASN A 74 12.35 18.45 -4.11
N LEU A 75 12.66 18.09 -2.85
CA LEU A 75 13.32 18.93 -1.86
C LEU A 75 14.85 18.95 -2.05
N GLU A 76 15.43 20.13 -1.98
CA GLU A 76 16.88 20.32 -2.04
C GLU A 76 17.58 19.55 -0.90
N GLY A 77 18.65 18.82 -1.26
CA GLY A 77 19.43 18.04 -0.30
C GLY A 77 18.83 16.68 0.07
N ARG A 78 17.53 16.44 -0.18
CA ARG A 78 16.90 15.12 -0.02
C ARG A 78 16.80 14.37 -1.34
N GLU A 79 16.37 15.05 -2.40
CA GLU A 79 16.28 14.47 -3.74
C GLU A 79 17.55 14.78 -4.58
N PRO A 80 18.00 13.87 -5.47
CA PRO A 80 19.23 14.08 -6.26
C PRO A 80 19.25 15.35 -7.13
N ARG A 81 18.07 15.85 -7.50
CA ARG A 81 17.87 17.10 -8.27
C ARG A 81 16.76 17.96 -7.64
N GLY A 82 16.76 18.04 -6.31
CA GLY A 82 15.78 18.83 -5.55
C GLY A 82 15.68 20.27 -6.06
N SER A 83 14.47 20.67 -6.43
CA SER A 83 14.16 22.01 -6.97
C SER A 83 13.51 22.93 -5.93
N VAL A 84 12.98 22.38 -4.84
CA VAL A 84 12.33 23.11 -3.75
C VAL A 84 13.35 23.39 -2.65
N PRO A 85 13.69 24.66 -2.37
CA PRO A 85 14.53 25.03 -1.22
C PRO A 85 13.92 24.59 0.11
N GLU A 86 14.77 24.28 1.10
CA GLU A 86 14.33 23.83 2.42
C GLU A 86 13.41 24.86 3.13
N ASP A 87 13.67 26.16 2.94
CA ASP A 87 12.87 27.24 3.51
C ASP A 87 11.50 27.45 2.82
N GLU A 88 11.31 26.87 1.62
CA GLU A 88 10.04 26.89 0.89
C GLU A 88 9.21 25.61 1.10
N TYR A 89 9.78 24.56 1.70
CA TYR A 89 9.16 23.24 1.86
C TYR A 89 7.72 23.31 2.40
N GLU A 90 7.52 24.00 3.53
CA GLU A 90 6.21 24.09 4.17
C GLU A 90 5.18 24.86 3.34
N ALA A 91 5.63 25.90 2.63
CA ALA A 91 4.77 26.70 1.77
C ALA A 91 4.29 25.89 0.57
N VAL A 92 5.22 25.22 -0.14
CA VAL A 92 4.91 24.36 -1.29
C VAL A 92 4.04 23.18 -0.86
N ARG A 93 4.33 22.54 0.28
CA ARG A 93 3.54 21.43 0.81
C ARG A 93 2.11 21.87 1.11
N SER A 94 1.93 23.02 1.75
CA SER A 94 0.61 23.56 2.08
C SER A 94 -0.20 23.92 0.83
N GLU A 95 0.43 24.55 -0.17
CA GLU A 95 -0.21 24.85 -1.45
C GLU A 95 -0.70 23.57 -2.16
N LEU A 96 0.16 22.54 -2.21
CA LEU A 96 -0.22 21.24 -2.79
C LEU A 96 -1.36 20.58 -2.03
N VAL A 97 -1.34 20.59 -0.70
CA VAL A 97 -2.43 20.02 0.12
C VAL A 97 -3.77 20.68 -0.22
N GLU A 98 -3.82 22.01 -0.28
CA GLU A 98 -5.06 22.73 -0.61
C GLU A 98 -5.51 22.44 -2.04
N ALA A 99 -4.61 22.47 -3.02
CA ALA A 99 -4.93 22.14 -4.41
C ALA A 99 -5.47 20.69 -4.56
N LEU A 100 -4.90 19.74 -3.82
CA LEU A 100 -5.35 18.35 -3.84
C LEU A 100 -6.72 18.16 -3.18
N ARG A 101 -7.03 18.94 -2.12
CA ARG A 101 -8.34 18.95 -1.45
C ARG A 101 -9.44 19.53 -2.34
N GLU A 102 -9.11 20.53 -3.16
CA GLU A 102 -10.03 21.18 -4.09
C GLU A 102 -10.16 20.45 -5.44
N MET A 103 -9.41 19.36 -5.64
CA MET A 103 -9.42 18.62 -6.90
C MET A 103 -10.78 17.94 -7.14
N GLU A 104 -11.44 18.31 -8.25
CA GLU A 104 -12.71 17.73 -8.69
C GLU A 104 -12.55 16.87 -9.95
N GLY A 105 -13.29 15.76 -9.99
CA GLY A 105 -13.43 14.93 -11.18
C GLY A 105 -14.44 15.47 -12.21
N PRO A 106 -14.71 14.75 -13.31
CA PRO A 106 -15.54 15.21 -14.43
C PRO A 106 -16.98 15.62 -14.06
N GLU A 107 -17.49 15.11 -12.94
CA GLU A 107 -18.85 15.39 -12.43
C GLU A 107 -18.87 16.42 -11.29
N GLY A 108 -17.76 17.11 -11.03
CA GLY A 108 -17.61 18.03 -9.88
C GLY A 108 -17.51 17.30 -8.54
N ARG A 109 -17.26 15.99 -8.54
CA ARG A 109 -17.08 15.20 -7.32
C ARG A 109 -15.64 15.36 -6.82
N PRO A 110 -15.41 15.63 -5.53
CA PRO A 110 -14.05 15.65 -4.97
C PRO A 110 -13.32 14.34 -5.23
N VAL A 111 -12.10 14.42 -5.75
CA VAL A 111 -11.26 13.26 -6.04
C VAL A 111 -10.74 12.63 -4.74
N ALA A 112 -10.27 13.45 -3.82
CA ALA A 112 -9.73 13.01 -2.53
C ALA A 112 -10.83 12.89 -1.46
N SER A 113 -10.88 11.77 -0.76
CA SER A 113 -11.60 11.64 0.50
C SER A 113 -10.79 12.19 1.67
N GLN A 114 -9.47 12.02 1.63
CA GLN A 114 -8.52 12.55 2.60
C GLN A 114 -7.24 13.02 1.91
N VAL A 115 -6.66 14.10 2.43
CA VAL A 115 -5.32 14.57 2.10
C VAL A 115 -4.62 14.82 3.43
N VAL A 116 -3.64 13.97 3.75
CA VAL A 116 -2.96 13.95 5.04
C VAL A 116 -1.46 14.15 4.85
N THR A 117 -0.82 14.85 5.79
CA THR A 117 0.62 15.02 5.78
C THR A 117 1.34 13.81 6.34
N LYS A 118 2.64 13.74 6.06
CA LYS A 118 3.57 12.76 6.60
C LYS A 118 3.39 12.48 8.09
N GLU A 119 3.32 13.54 8.90
CA GLU A 119 3.27 13.46 10.36
C GLU A 119 1.90 13.01 10.88
N GLU A 120 0.83 13.22 10.11
CA GLU A 120 -0.50 12.73 10.43
C GLU A 120 -0.64 11.24 10.11
N ALA A 121 0.02 10.76 9.05
CA ALA A 121 -0.13 9.41 8.54
C ALA A 121 0.89 8.40 9.10
N PHE A 122 2.12 8.84 9.40
CA PHE A 122 3.22 7.93 9.73
C PHE A 122 3.95 8.33 11.02
N ARG A 123 4.35 7.31 11.78
CA ARG A 123 5.12 7.42 13.02
C ARG A 123 6.13 6.27 13.12
N GLY A 124 7.17 6.46 13.92
CA GLY A 124 8.19 5.43 14.18
C GLY A 124 9.50 5.64 13.41
N ASP A 125 10.38 4.65 13.52
CA ASP A 125 11.79 4.75 13.12
C ASP A 125 12.01 4.94 11.61
N HIS A 126 10.99 4.66 10.80
CA HIS A 126 11.03 4.79 9.34
C HIS A 126 10.19 5.96 8.82
N ALA A 127 9.82 6.90 9.69
CA ALA A 127 9.08 8.08 9.26
C ALA A 127 9.91 8.92 8.27
N ASP A 128 11.23 8.91 8.31
CA ASP A 128 12.10 9.69 7.41
C ASP A 128 11.85 9.41 5.92
N ILE A 129 11.57 8.16 5.54
CA ILE A 129 11.28 7.74 4.15
C ILE A 129 9.81 7.90 3.74
N ALA A 130 8.93 8.30 4.65
CA ALA A 130 7.51 8.45 4.36
C ALA A 130 7.24 9.61 3.38
N PRO A 131 6.21 9.50 2.52
CA PRO A 131 5.80 10.57 1.61
C PRO A 131 5.40 11.83 2.38
N ASP A 132 5.60 12.99 1.77
CA ASP A 132 5.26 14.27 2.39
C ASP A 132 3.74 14.46 2.49
N ILE A 133 3.00 13.93 1.51
CA ILE A 133 1.54 13.98 1.42
C ILE A 133 1.01 12.62 0.95
N VAL A 134 -0.06 12.14 1.57
CA VAL A 134 -0.84 10.99 1.12
C VAL A 134 -2.25 11.43 0.75
N VAL A 135 -2.68 11.04 -0.43
CA VAL A 135 -4.04 11.24 -0.93
C VAL A 135 -4.78 9.92 -0.90
N VAL A 136 -5.86 9.87 -0.13
CA VAL A 136 -6.83 8.77 -0.17
C VAL A 136 -7.95 9.18 -1.12
N PRO A 137 -8.20 8.43 -2.22
CA PRO A 137 -9.26 8.79 -3.15
C PRO A 137 -10.65 8.45 -2.61
N ASN A 138 -11.67 9.20 -3.06
CA ASN A 138 -13.07 8.78 -2.96
C ASN A 138 -13.33 7.55 -3.84
N HIS A 139 -14.35 6.76 -3.49
CA HIS A 139 -14.78 5.63 -4.31
C HIS A 139 -15.04 6.03 -5.77
N GLY A 140 -14.50 5.25 -6.69
CA GLY A 140 -14.58 5.49 -8.13
C GLY A 140 -13.42 6.29 -8.72
N PHE A 141 -12.49 6.77 -7.88
CA PHE A 141 -11.22 7.33 -8.33
C PHE A 141 -10.07 6.39 -8.03
N ASP A 142 -9.13 6.30 -8.97
CA ASP A 142 -7.91 5.50 -8.82
C ASP A 142 -6.69 6.36 -9.22
N LEU A 143 -5.83 6.63 -8.24
CA LEU A 143 -4.66 7.49 -8.40
C LEU A 143 -3.49 6.70 -8.98
N LYS A 144 -3.52 6.48 -10.30
CA LYS A 144 -2.48 5.79 -11.05
C LYS A 144 -1.59 6.76 -11.83
N SER A 145 -0.35 6.33 -12.04
CA SER A 145 0.62 6.96 -12.92
C SER A 145 0.68 6.15 -14.21
N GLY A 146 0.48 6.82 -15.34
CA GLY A 146 0.32 6.15 -16.63
C GLY A 146 0.29 7.13 -17.78
N PHE A 147 1.39 7.83 -18.03
CA PHE A 147 1.47 8.88 -19.07
C PHE A 147 1.45 8.38 -20.53
N LYS A 148 1.29 7.06 -20.76
CA LYS A 148 1.28 6.49 -22.12
C LYS A 148 -0.13 6.48 -22.70
N GLY A 149 -0.37 7.44 -23.61
CA GLY A 149 -1.36 7.33 -24.68
C GLY A 149 -2.64 8.15 -24.53
N ASN A 150 -2.92 8.71 -23.35
CA ASN A 150 -4.06 9.60 -23.16
C ASN A 150 -3.65 10.82 -22.32
N LYS A 151 -4.11 12.01 -22.74
CA LYS A 151 -3.86 13.28 -22.03
C LYS A 151 -4.97 13.63 -21.06
N ASP A 152 -6.10 12.94 -21.14
CA ASP A 152 -7.17 13.05 -20.17
C ASP A 152 -6.80 12.19 -18.94
N PRO A 153 -6.61 12.80 -17.74
CA PRO A 153 -6.35 12.05 -16.52
C PRO A 153 -7.58 11.25 -16.05
N PHE A 154 -8.78 11.61 -16.50
CA PHE A 154 -10.03 10.94 -16.15
C PHE A 154 -10.46 10.01 -17.29
N VAL A 155 -9.82 8.84 -17.34
CA VAL A 155 -10.14 7.81 -18.33
C VAL A 155 -11.24 6.87 -17.84
N GLU A 156 -12.33 6.79 -18.59
CA GLU A 156 -13.36 5.77 -18.41
C GLU A 156 -12.82 4.38 -18.79
N HIS A 157 -12.63 3.55 -17.75
CA HIS A 157 -12.76 2.09 -17.71
C HIS A 157 -11.83 1.23 -18.60
N GLY A 158 -10.87 0.57 -17.93
CA GLY A 158 -10.27 -0.69 -18.39
C GLY A 158 -11.06 -1.91 -17.90
N ALA A 159 -10.66 -3.11 -18.33
CA ALA A 159 -11.32 -4.37 -17.93
C ALA A 159 -11.19 -4.69 -16.42
N ARG A 160 -10.23 -4.07 -15.72
CA ARG A 160 -10.06 -4.13 -14.27
C ARG A 160 -10.43 -2.77 -13.67
N ASN A 161 -11.41 -2.77 -12.77
CA ASN A 161 -11.95 -1.56 -12.11
C ASN A 161 -11.89 -1.68 -10.57
N GLY A 162 -11.06 -2.58 -10.04
CA GLY A 162 -10.92 -2.81 -8.60
C GLY A 162 -9.76 -2.01 -8.00
N MET A 163 -9.98 -1.44 -6.81
CA MET A 163 -8.96 -0.78 -6.01
C MET A 163 -8.99 -1.31 -4.57
N HIS A 164 -7.88 -1.21 -3.83
CA HIS A 164 -7.85 -1.50 -2.40
C HIS A 164 -8.80 -0.53 -1.67
N SER A 165 -9.68 -1.08 -0.83
CA SER A 165 -10.51 -0.30 0.10
C SER A 165 -10.01 -0.51 1.52
N PHE A 166 -10.20 0.51 2.36
CA PHE A 166 -10.01 0.38 3.81
C PHE A 166 -11.15 -0.44 4.44
N ASP A 167 -12.35 -0.32 3.89
CA ASP A 167 -13.53 -0.99 4.40
C ASP A 167 -13.64 -2.43 3.87
N ASN A 168 -14.35 -3.27 4.64
CA ASN A 168 -14.77 -4.64 4.31
C ASN A 168 -13.65 -5.70 4.31
N ALA A 169 -12.46 -5.39 4.82
CA ALA A 169 -11.53 -6.42 5.25
C ALA A 169 -12.22 -7.30 6.31
N THR A 170 -12.18 -8.62 6.12
CA THR A 170 -12.89 -9.57 6.99
C THR A 170 -11.89 -10.59 7.53
N LEU A 171 -11.87 -10.76 8.85
CA LEU A 171 -11.17 -11.83 9.53
C LEU A 171 -12.19 -12.90 9.95
N ALA A 172 -11.91 -14.16 9.62
CA ALA A 172 -12.64 -15.31 10.13
C ALA A 172 -11.77 -16.01 11.18
N ILE A 173 -12.30 -16.17 12.39
CA ILE A 173 -11.64 -16.83 13.50
C ILE A 173 -12.62 -17.78 14.18
N ASP A 174 -12.18 -19.00 14.47
CA ASP A 174 -12.97 -20.04 15.12
C ASP A 174 -12.53 -20.21 16.58
N ASP A 175 -12.51 -19.10 17.30
CA ASP A 175 -12.24 -19.04 18.73
C ASP A 175 -13.36 -18.26 19.42
N ALA A 176 -13.96 -18.87 20.44
CA ALA A 176 -15.13 -18.30 21.12
C ALA A 176 -14.80 -17.10 22.00
N ASP A 177 -13.53 -16.97 22.42
CA ASP A 177 -13.06 -15.89 23.28
C ASP A 177 -12.49 -14.72 22.45
N ALA A 178 -12.38 -14.87 21.13
CA ALA A 178 -11.88 -13.84 20.24
C ALA A 178 -12.71 -12.55 20.30
N ARG A 179 -12.02 -11.42 20.47
CA ARG A 179 -12.59 -10.08 20.36
C ARG A 179 -12.98 -9.79 18.90
N ILE A 180 -14.27 -9.53 18.67
CA ILE A 180 -14.87 -9.29 17.34
C ILE A 180 -15.21 -7.82 17.03
N GLY A 181 -14.74 -6.87 17.84
CA GLY A 181 -15.00 -5.44 17.66
C GLY A 181 -13.75 -4.61 17.92
N ASP A 182 -13.60 -3.51 17.19
CA ASP A 182 -12.40 -2.65 17.23
C ASP A 182 -11.12 -3.46 16.94
N VAL A 183 -11.17 -4.23 15.85
CA VAL A 183 -10.09 -5.10 15.38
C VAL A 183 -9.30 -4.35 14.32
N ASP A 184 -7.98 -4.41 14.45
CA ASP A 184 -7.04 -3.85 13.48
C ASP A 184 -6.24 -4.95 12.77
N LEU A 185 -5.72 -4.64 11.59
CA LEU A 185 -4.77 -5.51 10.89
C LEU A 185 -3.55 -5.85 11.76
N TYR A 186 -3.11 -4.91 12.60
CA TYR A 186 -1.98 -5.11 13.51
C TYR A 186 -2.23 -6.18 14.57
N ASP A 187 -3.50 -6.53 14.85
CA ASP A 187 -3.86 -7.56 15.82
C ASP A 187 -3.63 -8.99 15.29
N ILE A 188 -3.48 -9.17 13.98
CA ILE A 188 -3.40 -10.51 13.37
C ILE A 188 -2.14 -11.26 13.81
N ALA A 189 -0.97 -10.62 13.71
CA ALA A 189 0.30 -11.25 14.07
C ALA A 189 0.34 -11.72 15.54
N PRO A 190 0.05 -10.88 16.55
CA PRO A 190 0.03 -11.34 17.94
C PRO A 190 -1.04 -12.41 18.19
N THR A 191 -2.20 -12.35 17.52
CA THR A 191 -3.23 -13.40 17.62
C THR A 191 -2.73 -14.76 17.14
N ILE A 192 -2.02 -14.79 16.00
CA ILE A 192 -1.44 -16.03 15.46
C ILE A 192 -0.39 -16.57 16.44
N LEU A 193 0.46 -15.72 17.02
CA LEU A 193 1.49 -16.15 17.97
C LEU A 193 0.89 -16.77 19.24
N ASP A 194 -0.13 -16.15 19.81
CA ASP A 194 -0.82 -16.69 21.00
C ASP A 194 -1.50 -18.03 20.70
N LEU A 195 -2.22 -18.15 19.57
CA LEU A 195 -2.85 -19.40 19.14
C LEU A 195 -1.84 -20.52 18.87
N MET A 196 -0.61 -20.17 18.51
CA MET A 196 0.50 -21.11 18.31
C MET A 196 1.31 -21.38 19.58
N GLU A 197 0.94 -20.79 20.72
CA GLU A 197 1.69 -20.86 21.98
C GLU A 197 3.15 -20.40 21.83
N ILE A 198 3.40 -19.37 21.02
CA ILE A 198 4.72 -18.76 20.82
C ILE A 198 4.84 -17.51 21.69
N ASP A 199 5.80 -17.52 22.61
CA ASP A 199 6.11 -16.35 23.44
C ASP A 199 6.65 -15.19 22.57
N TYR A 200 6.13 -13.98 22.81
CA TYR A 200 6.61 -12.73 22.21
C TYR A 200 6.54 -11.56 23.21
N GLU A 201 7.31 -10.50 22.97
CA GLU A 201 7.23 -9.31 23.81
C GLU A 201 6.12 -8.38 23.29
N ARG A 202 5.20 -7.99 24.18
CA ARG A 202 4.04 -7.14 23.81
C ARG A 202 4.44 -5.81 23.16
N GLY A 203 5.65 -5.31 23.41
CA GLY A 203 6.15 -4.07 22.82
C GLY A 203 6.67 -4.19 21.38
N GLU A 204 6.78 -5.41 20.85
CA GLU A 204 7.26 -5.67 19.48
C GLU A 204 6.17 -5.45 18.42
N PHE A 205 4.90 -5.43 18.82
CA PHE A 205 3.76 -5.28 17.92
C PHE A 205 2.91 -4.06 18.31
N ASP A 206 2.42 -3.33 17.31
CA ASP A 206 1.47 -2.22 17.51
C ASP A 206 0.07 -2.73 17.92
N GLY A 207 -0.31 -3.93 17.48
CA GLY A 207 -1.58 -4.56 17.80
C GLY A 207 -1.53 -5.45 19.05
N SER A 208 -2.67 -6.03 19.38
CA SER A 208 -2.85 -6.97 20.48
C SER A 208 -3.58 -8.21 20.03
N SER A 209 -3.24 -9.35 20.64
CA SER A 209 -3.96 -10.59 20.39
C SER A 209 -5.46 -10.41 20.62
N LEU A 210 -6.25 -11.04 19.75
CA LEU A 210 -7.70 -11.03 19.83
C LEU A 210 -8.24 -12.07 20.80
N VAL A 211 -7.43 -13.06 21.21
CA VAL A 211 -7.80 -14.14 22.13
C VAL A 211 -7.18 -13.97 23.52
#